data_AF-T2GK49-F1
#
_entry.id   AF-T2GK49-F1
#
_cell.length_a   1.000
_cell.length_b   1.000
_cell.length_c   1.000
_cell.angle_alpha   90.00
_cell.angle_beta   90.00
_cell.angle_gamma   90.00
#
_symmetry.space_group_name_H-M   'P 1'
#
loop_
_entity.id
_entity.type
_entity.pdbx_description
1 polymer ?
#
loop_
_entity_poly.entity_id
_entity_poly.type
_entity_poly.pdbx_seq_one_letter_code
_entity_poly.pdbx_strand_id
1 'polypeptide(L)'
;MKNKTKNATLKSIIDVILYENPSTQDEIAERLGITRRYVTKLLQPLIREGVVRRAYIVDIKKFDEFPELFGEEVTSREYAGSFFIKEILRDMAQHVCKQLNKSFRSLEEYDEDLANEALKMDYITNTMHEKVRSSVDTAIAMNPYSEFSKTMAFTEIAYDLERIGDHSAIIANFAIKESYEVDPAMMEYLRDMFSIAVEMVKTAMDAFLNEKLELKATLMSLEDDIHRIQKNALNCVATQMAETPFEDKERSTYYISLSRVVKTLERIADISIEIFDTAGEYYRNIPRTTTPERFRRREREES
;
A
#
# COMPACT_ATOMS: atom_id res chain seq x y z
N MET A 1 -0.46 -12.90 33.48
CA MET A 1 -1.72 -12.27 33.00
C MET A 1 -1.83 -10.78 33.41
N LYS A 2 -1.68 -10.40 34.69
CA LYS A 2 -1.80 -8.98 35.14
C LYS A 2 -0.89 -7.96 34.44
N ASN A 3 0.34 -8.31 34.07
CA ASN A 3 1.26 -7.38 33.36
C ASN A 3 0.86 -7.14 31.89
N LYS A 4 0.26 -8.12 31.22
CA LYS A 4 -0.11 -8.01 29.80
C LYS A 4 -1.27 -7.02 29.60
N THR A 5 -2.27 -7.07 30.49
CA THR A 5 -3.39 -6.13 30.50
C THR A 5 -2.95 -4.71 30.88
N LYS A 6 -1.98 -4.58 31.80
CA LYS A 6 -1.45 -3.29 32.24
C LYS A 6 -0.70 -2.56 31.11
N ASN A 7 0.07 -3.30 30.30
CA ASN A 7 0.80 -2.74 29.16
C ASN A 7 -0.14 -2.34 28.01
N ALA A 8 -1.20 -3.13 27.76
CA ALA A 8 -2.22 -2.79 26.76
C ALA A 8 -2.97 -1.49 27.11
N THR A 9 -3.39 -1.31 28.38
CA THR A 9 -4.07 -0.08 28.79
C THR A 9 -3.14 1.13 28.78
N LEU A 10 -1.85 0.94 29.10
CA LEU A 10 -0.87 2.03 29.01
C LEU A 10 -0.63 2.45 27.55
N LYS A 11 -0.56 1.50 26.62
CA LYS A 11 -0.51 1.78 25.18
C LYS A 11 -1.70 2.62 24.73
N SER A 12 -2.92 2.23 25.10
CA SER A 12 -4.12 3.01 24.78
C SER A 12 -4.12 4.42 25.39
N ILE A 13 -3.57 4.59 26.62
CA ILE A 13 -3.39 5.91 27.23
C ILE A 13 -2.43 6.78 26.40
N ILE A 14 -1.32 6.20 25.92
CA ILE A 14 -0.35 6.91 25.10
C ILE A 14 -0.92 7.23 23.72
N ASP A 15 -1.68 6.32 23.11
CA ASP A 15 -2.38 6.57 21.85
C ASP A 15 -3.33 7.76 21.97
N VAL A 16 -4.16 7.81 23.02
CA VAL A 16 -5.03 8.98 23.27
C VAL A 16 -4.21 10.25 23.43
N ILE A 17 -3.09 10.19 24.15
CA ILE A 17 -2.21 11.34 24.32
C ILE A 17 -1.62 11.83 22.98
N LEU A 18 -1.17 10.91 22.12
CA LEU A 18 -0.50 11.22 20.85
C LEU A 18 -1.47 11.66 19.75
N TYR A 19 -2.64 11.04 19.65
CA TYR A 19 -3.58 11.24 18.55
C TYR A 19 -4.70 12.24 18.87
N GLU A 20 -5.05 12.41 20.15
CA GLU A 20 -6.22 13.21 20.55
C GLU A 20 -5.86 14.47 21.35
N ASN A 21 -4.58 14.68 21.70
CA ASN A 21 -4.08 15.85 22.43
C ASN A 21 -4.92 16.26 23.67
N PRO A 22 -5.12 15.34 24.64
CA PRO A 22 -5.91 15.60 25.82
C PRO A 22 -5.24 16.65 26.72
N SER A 23 -6.05 17.53 27.28
CA SER A 23 -5.61 18.58 28.19
C SER A 23 -5.59 18.11 29.66
N THR A 24 -6.30 17.03 29.99
CA THR A 24 -6.42 16.48 31.34
C THR A 24 -6.38 14.95 31.41
N GLN A 25 -6.01 14.40 32.58
CA GLN A 25 -6.14 12.96 32.86
C GLN A 25 -7.59 12.47 32.89
N ASP A 26 -8.54 13.38 33.15
CA ASP A 26 -9.96 13.06 33.19
C ASP A 26 -10.50 12.81 31.76
N GLU A 27 -10.05 13.58 30.77
CA GLU A 27 -10.35 13.33 29.35
C GLU A 27 -9.82 11.97 28.89
N ILE A 28 -8.58 11.61 29.26
CA ILE A 28 -7.99 10.30 28.95
C ILE A 28 -8.81 9.16 29.58
N ALA A 29 -9.23 9.36 30.82
CA ALA A 29 -10.01 8.38 31.58
C ALA A 29 -11.40 8.14 30.96
N GLU A 30 -12.08 9.22 30.56
CA GLU A 30 -13.40 9.18 29.92
C GLU A 30 -13.34 8.48 28.55
N ARG A 31 -12.35 8.82 27.71
CA ARG A 31 -12.14 8.21 26.38
C ARG A 31 -11.91 6.71 26.43
N LEU A 32 -11.16 6.26 27.42
CA LEU A 32 -10.79 4.85 27.57
C LEU A 32 -11.75 4.06 28.48
N GLY A 33 -12.77 4.70 29.05
CA GLY A 33 -13.70 4.07 29.98
C GLY A 33 -13.02 3.53 31.25
N ILE A 34 -11.94 4.16 31.69
CA ILE A 34 -11.15 3.75 32.88
C ILE A 34 -11.16 4.83 33.95
N THR A 35 -10.77 4.49 35.17
CA THR A 35 -10.75 5.49 36.25
C THR A 35 -9.55 6.43 36.13
N ARG A 36 -9.74 7.74 36.40
CA ARG A 36 -8.64 8.72 36.50
C ARG A 36 -7.49 8.24 37.39
N ARG A 37 -7.81 7.63 38.54
CA ARG A 37 -6.81 7.06 39.46
C ARG A 37 -5.94 5.99 38.80
N TYR A 38 -6.51 5.21 37.87
CA TYR A 38 -5.78 4.21 37.11
C TYR A 38 -4.90 4.84 36.04
N VAL A 39 -5.38 5.87 35.34
CA VAL A 39 -4.57 6.69 34.42
C VAL A 39 -3.38 7.31 35.14
N THR A 40 -3.59 7.96 36.30
CA THR A 40 -2.53 8.53 37.12
C THR A 40 -1.49 7.47 37.51
N LYS A 41 -1.94 6.29 37.94
CA LYS A 41 -1.04 5.19 38.34
C LYS A 41 -0.17 4.69 37.19
N LEU A 42 -0.69 4.70 35.96
CA LEU A 42 0.01 4.26 34.76
C LEU A 42 0.94 5.33 34.18
N LEU A 43 0.56 6.61 34.25
CA LEU A 43 1.38 7.73 33.80
C LEU A 43 2.46 8.16 34.80
N GLN A 44 2.26 7.92 36.10
CA GLN A 44 3.20 8.40 37.14
C GLN A 44 4.65 7.95 36.93
N PRO A 45 4.97 6.71 36.50
CA PRO A 45 6.32 6.32 36.12
C PRO A 45 6.86 7.13 34.93
N LEU A 46 6.08 7.27 33.86
CA LEU A 46 6.46 8.03 32.66
C LEU A 46 6.68 9.53 32.95
N ILE A 47 5.90 10.10 33.87
CA ILE A 47 6.06 11.49 34.30
C ILE A 47 7.33 11.69 35.13
N ARG A 48 7.70 10.70 35.96
CA ARG A 48 8.94 10.75 36.76
C ARG A 48 10.19 10.65 35.88
N GLU A 49 10.16 9.78 34.88
CA GLU A 49 11.25 9.61 33.90
C GLU A 49 11.30 10.78 32.89
N GLY A 50 10.26 11.61 32.84
CA GLY A 50 10.14 12.74 31.92
C GLY A 50 9.73 12.36 30.50
N VAL A 51 9.27 11.12 30.30
CA VAL A 51 8.68 10.62 29.05
C VAL A 51 7.33 11.29 28.77
N VAL A 52 6.55 11.60 29.82
CA VAL A 52 5.30 12.37 29.70
C VAL A 52 5.40 13.62 30.55
N ARG A 53 5.29 14.80 29.93
CA ARG A 53 5.37 16.08 30.66
C ARG A 53 4.02 16.41 31.33
N ARG A 54 4.01 17.38 32.26
CA ARG A 54 2.82 17.76 33.05
C ARG A 54 1.61 18.22 32.21
N ALA A 55 1.81 18.55 30.93
CA ALA A 55 0.77 18.89 29.96
C ALA A 55 0.37 17.71 29.05
N TYR A 56 0.69 16.47 29.43
CA TYR A 56 0.45 15.27 28.62
C TYR A 56 1.12 15.34 27.24
N ILE A 57 2.31 15.93 27.18
CA ILE A 57 3.13 15.92 25.97
C ILE A 57 4.14 14.78 26.12
N VAL A 58 4.15 13.85 25.17
CA VAL A 58 5.11 12.74 25.14
C VAL A 58 6.44 13.26 24.58
N ASP A 59 7.50 13.09 25.37
CA ASP A 59 8.88 13.33 24.93
C ASP A 59 9.35 12.09 24.16
N ILE A 60 9.22 12.13 22.84
CA ILE A 60 9.48 11.00 21.94
C ILE A 60 10.93 10.48 22.09
N LYS A 61 11.90 11.36 22.37
CA LYS A 61 13.30 10.96 22.57
C LYS A 61 13.48 10.09 23.80
N LYS A 62 12.82 10.44 24.91
CA LYS A 62 12.81 9.62 26.12
C LYS A 62 11.90 8.41 26.00
N PHE A 63 10.83 8.52 25.22
CA PHE A 63 9.95 7.38 24.93
C PHE A 63 10.70 6.24 24.25
N ASP A 64 11.60 6.56 23.32
CA ASP A 64 12.46 5.61 22.61
C ASP A 64 13.54 4.96 23.50
N GLU A 65 13.83 5.52 24.70
CA GLU A 65 14.79 4.97 25.66
C GLU A 65 14.20 3.86 26.55
N PHE A 66 12.88 3.59 26.50
CA PHE A 66 12.21 2.59 27.34
C PHE A 66 11.46 1.50 26.55
N PRO A 67 12.15 0.69 25.73
CA PRO A 67 11.54 -0.38 24.93
C PRO A 67 10.86 -1.48 25.78
N GLU A 68 11.33 -1.70 27.01
CA GLU A 68 10.81 -2.72 27.93
C GLU A 68 9.35 -2.48 28.38
N LEU A 69 8.82 -1.27 28.22
CA LEU A 69 7.47 -0.92 28.69
C LEU A 69 6.34 -1.57 27.87
N PHE A 70 6.60 -2.02 26.64
CA PHE A 70 5.58 -2.58 25.75
C PHE A 70 5.65 -4.10 25.59
N GLY A 71 6.69 -4.75 26.12
CA GLY A 71 6.80 -6.21 26.12
C GLY A 71 6.95 -6.82 24.72
N GLU A 72 7.43 -6.04 23.76
CA GLU A 72 7.93 -6.53 22.47
C GLU A 72 9.45 -6.40 22.49
N GLU A 73 10.13 -7.50 22.16
CA GLU A 73 11.55 -7.45 21.84
C GLU A 73 11.69 -6.47 20.67
N VAL A 74 12.53 -5.45 20.86
CA VAL A 74 12.99 -4.57 19.80
C VAL A 74 13.65 -5.46 18.76
N THR A 75 12.89 -5.92 17.77
CA THR A 75 13.44 -6.32 16.49
C THR A 75 14.01 -5.06 15.87
N SER A 76 15.25 -4.79 16.23
CA SER A 76 16.24 -3.95 15.58
C SER A 76 15.72 -2.78 14.73
N ARG A 77 15.94 -1.54 15.23
CA ARG A 77 16.08 -0.26 14.48
C ARG A 77 14.85 0.59 14.14
N GLU A 78 13.63 0.25 14.53
CA GLU A 78 12.46 1.07 14.15
C GLU A 78 12.13 2.16 15.19
N TYR A 79 12.05 3.42 14.76
CA TYR A 79 11.53 4.54 15.56
C TYR A 79 9.99 4.48 15.59
N ALA A 80 9.34 4.94 16.66
CA ALA A 80 7.88 4.92 16.78
C ALA A 80 7.14 5.59 15.59
N GLY A 81 7.75 6.61 14.98
CA GLY A 81 7.21 7.29 13.78
C GLY A 81 7.20 6.42 12.52
N SER A 82 8.26 5.63 12.27
CA SER A 82 8.28 4.72 11.10
C SER A 82 7.25 3.60 11.23
N PHE A 83 7.03 3.11 12.45
CA PHE A 83 5.99 2.12 12.72
C PHE A 83 4.59 2.66 12.35
N PHE A 84 4.26 3.88 12.79
CA PHE A 84 2.97 4.49 12.49
C PHE A 84 2.73 4.67 10.99
N ILE A 85 3.74 5.15 10.25
CA ILE A 85 3.63 5.34 8.80
C ILE A 85 3.47 4.00 8.07
N LYS A 86 4.17 2.94 8.53
CA LYS A 86 3.97 1.58 8.00
C LYS A 86 2.56 1.05 8.22
N GLU A 87 1.92 1.34 9.35
CA GLU A 87 0.51 0.97 9.57
C GLU A 87 -0.42 1.69 8.58
N ILE A 88 -0.21 2.99 8.34
CA ILE A 88 -0.98 3.73 7.31
C ILE A 88 -0.78 3.11 5.92
N LEU A 89 0.46 2.77 5.57
CA LEU A 89 0.78 2.11 4.30
C LEU A 89 0.15 0.71 4.19
N ARG A 90 0.08 -0.05 5.29
CA ARG A 90 -0.62 -1.34 5.33
C ARG A 90 -2.10 -1.16 5.05
N ASP A 91 -2.74 -0.19 5.69
CA ASP A 91 -4.16 0.13 5.46
C ASP A 91 -4.40 0.57 4.02
N MET A 92 -3.52 1.42 3.48
CA MET A 92 -3.59 1.87 2.09
C MET A 92 -3.44 0.71 1.11
N ALA A 93 -2.49 -0.19 1.31
CA ALA A 93 -2.31 -1.37 0.47
C ALA A 93 -3.53 -2.30 0.50
N GLN A 94 -4.15 -2.49 1.67
CA GLN A 94 -5.40 -3.27 1.78
C GLN A 94 -6.55 -2.59 1.04
N HIS A 95 -6.66 -1.26 1.15
CA HIS A 95 -7.67 -0.46 0.47
C HIS A 95 -7.51 -0.53 -1.06
N VAL A 96 -6.29 -0.35 -1.57
CA VAL A 96 -5.97 -0.45 -3.00
C VAL A 96 -6.22 -1.86 -3.53
N CYS A 97 -5.85 -2.91 -2.78
CA CYS A 97 -6.20 -4.29 -3.15
C CYS A 97 -7.71 -4.47 -3.28
N LYS A 98 -8.51 -3.92 -2.35
CA LYS A 98 -9.98 -3.98 -2.44
C LYS A 98 -10.51 -3.18 -3.63
N GLN A 99 -9.96 -1.99 -3.90
CA GLN A 99 -10.30 -1.17 -5.07
C GLN A 99 -10.07 -1.96 -6.36
N LEU A 100 -8.87 -2.55 -6.54
CA LEU A 100 -8.52 -3.37 -7.69
C LEU A 100 -9.45 -4.58 -7.86
N ASN A 101 -9.73 -5.30 -6.77
CA ASN A 101 -10.68 -6.43 -6.80
C ASN A 101 -12.08 -5.99 -7.23
N LYS A 102 -12.55 -4.85 -6.72
CA LYS A 102 -13.88 -4.33 -7.03
C LYS A 102 -13.98 -3.84 -8.47
N SER A 103 -12.95 -3.16 -8.95
CA SER A 103 -12.83 -2.77 -10.36
C SER A 103 -12.86 -3.99 -11.29
N PHE A 104 -12.07 -5.03 -10.99
CA PHE A 104 -12.04 -6.22 -11.84
C PHE A 104 -13.37 -6.98 -11.81
N ARG A 105 -13.98 -7.15 -10.63
CA ARG A 105 -15.31 -7.76 -10.51
C ARG A 105 -16.38 -6.99 -11.28
N SER A 106 -16.33 -5.66 -11.30
CA SER A 106 -17.26 -4.86 -12.10
C SER A 106 -17.14 -5.13 -13.60
N LEU A 107 -15.92 -5.38 -14.09
CA LEU A 107 -15.67 -5.76 -15.49
C LEU A 107 -16.17 -7.18 -15.76
N GLU A 108 -15.91 -8.11 -14.84
CA GLU A 108 -16.29 -9.53 -14.99
C GLU A 108 -17.81 -9.75 -14.93
N GLU A 109 -18.48 -9.06 -14.00
CA GLU A 109 -19.92 -9.20 -13.72
C GLU A 109 -20.77 -8.18 -14.51
N TYR A 110 -20.14 -7.26 -15.25
CA TYR A 110 -20.78 -6.11 -15.91
C TYR A 110 -21.63 -5.28 -14.93
N ASP A 111 -21.12 -5.08 -13.72
CA ASP A 111 -21.83 -4.43 -12.62
C ASP A 111 -21.39 -2.96 -12.47
N GLU A 112 -22.25 -2.04 -12.91
CA GLU A 112 -22.02 -0.60 -12.87
C GLU A 112 -21.93 -0.05 -11.44
N ASP A 113 -22.63 -0.64 -10.47
CA ASP A 113 -22.60 -0.20 -9.07
C ASP A 113 -21.23 -0.55 -8.45
N LEU A 114 -20.72 -1.76 -8.72
CA LEU A 114 -19.36 -2.14 -8.31
C LEU A 114 -18.31 -1.20 -8.93
N ALA A 115 -18.46 -0.83 -10.20
CA ALA A 115 -17.54 0.08 -10.87
C ALA A 115 -17.57 1.48 -10.24
N ASN A 116 -18.76 2.04 -10.03
CA ASN A 116 -18.93 3.35 -9.40
C ASN A 116 -18.40 3.38 -7.96
N GLU A 117 -18.54 2.30 -7.21
CA GLU A 117 -17.92 2.17 -5.89
C GLU A 117 -16.39 2.14 -5.97
N ALA A 118 -15.81 1.40 -6.92
CA ALA A 118 -14.36 1.38 -7.11
C ALA A 118 -13.80 2.76 -7.50
N LEU A 119 -14.50 3.53 -8.33
CA LEU A 119 -14.15 4.92 -8.63
C LEU A 119 -14.24 5.83 -7.40
N LYS A 120 -15.20 5.61 -6.50
CA LYS A 120 -15.26 6.35 -5.23
C LYS A 120 -14.10 6.01 -4.30
N MET A 121 -13.64 4.75 -4.30
CA MET A 121 -12.50 4.31 -3.52
C MET A 121 -11.20 5.01 -3.94
N ASP A 122 -11.08 5.42 -5.20
CA ASP A 122 -9.93 6.15 -5.73
C ASP A 122 -9.68 7.48 -4.99
N TYR A 123 -10.75 8.24 -4.71
CA TYR A 123 -10.66 9.46 -3.89
C TYR A 123 -10.12 9.19 -2.47
N ILE A 124 -10.46 8.03 -1.90
CA ILE A 124 -9.97 7.60 -0.59
C ILE A 124 -8.48 7.26 -0.68
N THR A 125 -8.05 6.58 -1.75
CA THR A 125 -6.64 6.27 -2.03
C THR A 125 -5.81 7.56 -2.11
N ASN A 126 -6.28 8.56 -2.84
CA ASN A 126 -5.61 9.86 -2.95
C ASN A 126 -5.50 10.58 -1.60
N THR A 127 -6.54 10.47 -0.77
CA THR A 127 -6.54 11.02 0.59
C THR A 127 -5.54 10.29 1.50
N MET A 128 -5.42 8.96 1.37
CA MET A 128 -4.45 8.17 2.12
C MET A 128 -3.01 8.52 1.71
N HIS A 129 -2.76 8.73 0.42
CA HIS A 129 -1.46 9.19 -0.08
C HIS A 129 -1.03 10.53 0.56
N GLU A 130 -1.92 11.55 0.53
CA GLU A 130 -1.63 12.85 1.16
C GLU A 130 -1.45 12.75 2.69
N LYS A 131 -2.16 11.82 3.34
CA LYS A 131 -1.97 11.53 4.77
C LYS A 131 -0.59 10.94 5.05
N VAL A 132 -0.11 9.99 4.24
CA VAL A 132 1.26 9.45 4.39
C VAL A 132 2.28 10.57 4.20
N ARG A 133 2.14 11.35 3.14
CA ARG A 133 3.03 12.49 2.85
C ARG A 133 3.11 13.48 4.02
N SER A 134 1.95 13.90 4.55
CA SER A 134 1.89 14.82 5.70
C SER A 134 2.54 14.21 6.97
N SER A 135 2.41 12.89 7.15
CA SER A 135 3.02 12.18 8.28
C SER A 135 4.54 12.11 8.14
N VAL A 136 5.04 11.87 6.93
CA VAL A 136 6.47 11.92 6.60
C VAL A 136 7.04 13.32 6.81
N ASP A 137 6.38 14.36 6.32
CA ASP A 137 6.80 15.75 6.51
C ASP A 137 6.89 16.12 8.00
N THR A 138 5.91 15.69 8.78
CA THR A 138 5.90 15.88 10.25
C THR A 138 7.07 15.15 10.91
N ALA A 139 7.32 13.89 10.52
CA ALA A 139 8.42 13.10 11.07
C ALA A 139 9.79 13.76 10.77
N ILE A 140 9.98 14.26 9.54
CA ILE A 140 11.19 14.99 9.13
C ILE A 140 11.35 16.28 9.94
N ALA A 141 10.30 17.08 10.08
CA ALA A 141 10.35 18.34 10.81
C ALA A 141 10.68 18.15 12.30
N MET A 142 10.23 17.04 12.90
CA MET A 142 10.50 16.69 14.30
C MET A 142 11.94 16.20 14.53
N ASN A 143 12.56 15.57 13.54
CA ASN A 143 13.93 15.07 13.65
C ASN A 143 14.72 15.18 12.32
N PRO A 144 15.30 16.36 12.02
CA PRO A 144 16.04 16.57 10.77
C PRO A 144 17.34 15.75 10.67
N TYR A 145 17.74 15.04 11.73
CA TYR A 145 18.94 14.18 11.77
C TYR A 145 18.64 12.68 11.61
N SER A 146 17.36 12.25 11.53
CA SER A 146 17.03 10.88 11.15
C SER A 146 17.40 10.63 9.69
N GLU A 147 17.62 9.37 9.29
CA GLU A 147 17.92 8.97 7.91
C GLU A 147 16.81 9.44 6.94
N PHE A 148 16.90 10.70 6.49
CA PHE A 148 15.92 11.39 5.65
C PHE A 148 15.56 10.57 4.42
N SER A 149 16.57 9.95 3.80
CA SER A 149 16.42 9.04 2.66
C SER A 149 15.51 7.85 2.96
N LYS A 150 15.56 7.26 4.16
CA LYS A 150 14.65 6.15 4.52
C LYS A 150 13.22 6.60 4.76
N THR A 151 13.03 7.84 5.21
CA THR A 151 11.68 8.38 5.43
C THR A 151 11.01 8.71 4.10
N MET A 152 11.78 9.14 3.10
CA MET A 152 11.29 9.39 1.74
C MET A 152 10.73 8.13 1.06
N ALA A 153 11.29 6.94 1.36
CA ALA A 153 10.80 5.67 0.84
C ALA A 153 9.29 5.47 1.14
N PHE A 154 8.79 5.95 2.29
CA PHE A 154 7.36 5.84 2.61
C PHE A 154 6.48 6.64 1.65
N THR A 155 6.90 7.84 1.28
CA THR A 155 6.18 8.68 0.30
C THR A 155 6.20 8.02 -1.08
N GLU A 156 7.31 7.40 -1.45
CA GLU A 156 7.44 6.69 -2.73
C GLU A 156 6.51 5.47 -2.80
N ILE A 157 6.49 4.63 -1.74
CA ILE A 157 5.53 3.51 -1.66
C ILE A 157 4.08 4.00 -1.71
N ALA A 158 3.76 5.09 -1.01
CA ALA A 158 2.41 5.65 -1.03
C ALA A 158 2.02 6.14 -2.44
N TYR A 159 2.95 6.77 -3.15
CA TYR A 159 2.73 7.20 -4.53
C TYR A 159 2.54 6.01 -5.48
N ASP A 160 3.31 4.94 -5.31
CA ASP A 160 3.14 3.72 -6.10
C ASP A 160 1.80 3.01 -5.82
N LEU A 161 1.34 2.99 -4.56
CA LEU A 161 0.01 2.51 -4.21
C LEU A 161 -1.10 3.37 -4.81
N GLU A 162 -0.92 4.70 -4.86
CA GLU A 162 -1.87 5.62 -5.50
C GLU A 162 -1.97 5.36 -7.00
N ARG A 163 -0.84 5.17 -7.69
CA ARG A 163 -0.81 4.78 -9.10
C ARG A 163 -1.53 3.47 -9.38
N ILE A 164 -1.43 2.48 -8.48
CA ILE A 164 -2.20 1.23 -8.59
C ILE A 164 -3.71 1.51 -8.45
N GLY A 165 -4.10 2.44 -7.56
CA GLY A 165 -5.47 2.96 -7.46
C GLY A 165 -5.96 3.55 -8.77
N ASP A 166 -5.21 4.49 -9.35
CA ASP A 166 -5.51 5.12 -10.65
C ASP A 166 -5.70 4.07 -11.76
N HIS A 167 -4.79 3.08 -11.82
CA HIS A 167 -4.90 1.96 -12.74
C HIS A 167 -6.16 1.13 -12.49
N SER A 168 -6.52 0.89 -11.24
CA SER A 168 -7.77 0.22 -10.88
C SER A 168 -8.99 1.03 -11.36
N ALA A 169 -8.95 2.36 -11.33
CA ALA A 169 -10.01 3.22 -11.83
C ALA A 169 -10.17 3.13 -13.37
N ILE A 170 -9.09 2.86 -14.12
CA ILE A 170 -9.18 2.60 -15.57
C ILE A 170 -10.03 1.35 -15.86
N ILE A 171 -9.84 0.28 -15.08
CA ILE A 171 -10.60 -0.96 -15.22
C ILE A 171 -12.09 -0.73 -14.91
N ALA A 172 -12.41 -0.02 -13.83
CA ALA A 172 -13.79 0.33 -13.50
C ALA A 172 -14.44 1.23 -14.57
N ASN A 173 -13.70 2.21 -15.11
CA ASN A 173 -14.18 3.05 -16.21
C ASN A 173 -14.50 2.25 -17.48
N PHE A 174 -13.72 1.20 -17.77
CA PHE A 174 -14.00 0.30 -18.89
C PHE A 174 -15.35 -0.38 -18.71
N ALA A 175 -15.63 -0.93 -17.52
CA ALA A 175 -16.87 -1.62 -17.21
C ALA A 175 -18.13 -0.73 -17.37
N ILE A 176 -18.01 0.58 -17.12
CA ILE A 176 -19.13 1.53 -17.26
C ILE A 176 -19.33 1.98 -18.71
N LYS A 177 -18.23 2.24 -19.43
CA LYS A 177 -18.27 2.96 -20.71
C LYS A 177 -18.47 2.05 -21.92
N GLU A 178 -18.01 0.82 -21.83
CA GLU A 178 -17.99 -0.09 -22.96
C GLU A 178 -19.27 -0.92 -23.00
N SER A 179 -19.92 -0.95 -24.17
CA SER A 179 -21.21 -1.64 -24.36
C SER A 179 -21.07 -3.06 -24.90
N TYR A 180 -19.84 -3.53 -25.12
CA TYR A 180 -19.57 -4.85 -25.69
C TYR A 180 -19.06 -5.80 -24.62
N GLU A 181 -19.56 -7.03 -24.67
CA GLU A 181 -19.04 -8.10 -23.84
C GLU A 181 -17.61 -8.47 -24.25
N VAL A 182 -16.80 -8.77 -23.25
CA VAL A 182 -15.45 -9.32 -23.43
C VAL A 182 -15.57 -10.77 -23.88
N ASP A 183 -14.90 -11.11 -24.98
CA ASP A 183 -14.81 -12.47 -25.48
C ASP A 183 -14.35 -13.44 -24.37
N PRO A 184 -14.94 -14.65 -24.26
CA PRO A 184 -14.60 -15.58 -23.18
C PRO A 184 -13.12 -15.93 -23.07
N ALA A 185 -12.42 -16.13 -24.19
CA ALA A 185 -10.99 -16.44 -24.17
C ALA A 185 -10.17 -15.22 -23.73
N MET A 186 -10.61 -14.01 -24.11
CA MET A 186 -10.01 -12.78 -23.62
C MET A 186 -10.24 -12.59 -22.12
N MET A 187 -11.42 -12.92 -21.60
CA MET A 187 -11.73 -12.84 -20.18
C MET A 187 -10.86 -13.78 -19.33
N GLU A 188 -10.54 -14.98 -19.84
CA GLU A 188 -9.59 -15.88 -19.18
C GLU A 188 -8.20 -15.24 -19.03
N TYR A 189 -7.67 -14.61 -20.08
CA TYR A 189 -6.39 -13.88 -19.96
C TYR A 189 -6.46 -12.74 -18.95
N LEU A 190 -7.56 -11.98 -18.92
CA LEU A 190 -7.74 -10.90 -17.96
C LEU A 190 -7.78 -11.41 -16.51
N ARG A 191 -8.45 -12.55 -16.26
CA ARG A 191 -8.51 -13.19 -14.93
C ARG A 191 -7.12 -13.62 -14.46
N ASP A 192 -6.35 -14.27 -15.33
CA ASP A 192 -5.00 -14.72 -15.00
C ASP A 192 -4.08 -13.54 -14.69
N MET A 193 -4.09 -12.51 -15.54
CA MET A 193 -3.33 -11.28 -15.31
C MET A 193 -3.73 -10.57 -14.02
N PHE A 194 -5.03 -10.50 -13.72
CA PHE A 194 -5.54 -9.90 -12.50
C PHE A 194 -5.06 -10.65 -11.25
N SER A 195 -5.14 -11.99 -11.25
CA SER A 195 -4.67 -12.81 -10.14
C SER A 195 -3.19 -12.56 -9.87
N ILE A 196 -2.36 -12.54 -10.93
CA ILE A 196 -0.92 -12.27 -10.81
C ILE A 196 -0.67 -10.86 -10.31
N ALA A 197 -1.33 -9.84 -10.86
CA ALA A 197 -1.16 -8.46 -10.43
C ALA A 197 -1.49 -8.27 -8.94
N VAL A 198 -2.57 -8.87 -8.45
CA VAL A 198 -2.93 -8.84 -7.02
C VAL A 198 -1.88 -9.54 -6.16
N GLU A 199 -1.34 -10.67 -6.62
CA GLU A 199 -0.27 -11.39 -5.91
C GLU A 199 1.02 -10.59 -5.87
N MET A 200 1.40 -9.92 -6.95
CA MET A 200 2.59 -9.07 -7.02
C MET A 200 2.49 -7.88 -6.05
N VAL A 201 1.34 -7.19 -6.00
CA VAL A 201 1.13 -6.08 -5.05
C VAL A 201 1.27 -6.57 -3.61
N LYS A 202 0.64 -7.71 -3.27
CA LYS A 202 0.75 -8.30 -1.93
C LYS A 202 2.17 -8.71 -1.59
N THR A 203 2.88 -9.34 -2.51
CA THR A 203 4.26 -9.80 -2.34
C THR A 203 5.21 -8.63 -2.14
N ALA A 204 5.08 -7.57 -2.95
CA ALA A 204 5.87 -6.35 -2.83
C ALA A 204 5.63 -5.63 -1.49
N MET A 205 4.37 -5.53 -1.06
CA MET A 205 4.03 -4.93 0.23
C MET A 205 4.46 -5.79 1.42
N ASP A 206 4.44 -7.12 1.31
CA ASP A 206 4.96 -8.02 2.34
C ASP A 206 6.49 -7.87 2.48
N ALA A 207 7.20 -7.73 1.35
CA ALA A 207 8.63 -7.41 1.34
C ALA A 207 8.92 -6.07 2.02
N PHE A 208 8.13 -5.03 1.73
CA PHE A 208 8.31 -3.71 2.32
C PHE A 208 7.92 -3.65 3.81
N LEU A 209 6.80 -4.26 4.21
CA LEU A 209 6.29 -4.15 5.58
C LEU A 209 7.02 -5.07 6.56
N ASN A 210 7.45 -6.25 6.10
CA ASN A 210 7.95 -7.34 6.96
C ASN A 210 9.40 -7.76 6.64
N GLU A 211 10.16 -6.96 5.89
CA GLU A 211 11.55 -7.23 5.49
C GLU A 211 11.76 -8.56 4.74
N LYS A 212 10.77 -9.01 3.97
CA LYS A 212 10.84 -10.28 3.24
C LYS A 212 11.48 -10.15 1.85
N LEU A 213 12.76 -9.77 1.81
CA LEU A 213 13.49 -9.58 0.55
C LEU A 213 13.82 -10.90 -0.18
N GLU A 214 13.66 -12.04 0.49
CA GLU A 214 13.76 -13.38 -0.13
C GLU A 214 12.67 -13.63 -1.19
N LEU A 215 11.58 -12.85 -1.19
CA LEU A 215 10.48 -12.95 -2.15
C LEU A 215 10.86 -12.49 -3.57
N LYS A 216 12.10 -12.01 -3.78
CA LYS A 216 12.59 -11.53 -5.09
C LYS A 216 12.38 -12.55 -6.21
N ALA A 217 12.72 -13.82 -5.96
CA ALA A 217 12.61 -14.86 -6.98
C ALA A 217 11.16 -15.12 -7.38
N THR A 218 10.24 -15.14 -6.40
CA THR A 218 8.80 -15.24 -6.65
C THR A 218 8.31 -14.07 -7.49
N LEU A 219 8.69 -12.85 -7.11
CA LEU A 219 8.26 -11.64 -7.82
C LEU A 219 8.75 -11.61 -9.27
N MET A 220 10.00 -12.04 -9.54
CA MET A 220 10.53 -12.14 -10.90
C MET A 220 9.81 -13.21 -11.74
N SER A 221 9.42 -14.34 -11.14
CA SER A 221 8.62 -15.35 -11.83
C SER A 221 7.24 -14.82 -12.23
N LEU A 222 6.58 -14.09 -11.31
CA LEU A 222 5.28 -13.47 -11.56
C LEU A 222 5.36 -12.40 -12.66
N GLU A 223 6.45 -11.62 -12.69
CA GLU A 223 6.76 -10.68 -13.78
C GLU A 223 6.79 -11.41 -15.13
N ASP A 224 7.60 -12.47 -15.27
CA ASP A 224 7.73 -13.19 -16.54
C ASP A 224 6.39 -13.82 -16.99
N ASP A 225 5.59 -14.32 -16.04
CA ASP A 225 4.27 -14.87 -16.30
C ASP A 225 3.28 -13.81 -16.80
N ILE A 226 3.19 -12.64 -16.15
CA ILE A 226 2.24 -11.59 -16.56
C ILE A 226 2.61 -11.02 -17.93
N HIS A 227 3.88 -10.87 -18.27
CA HIS A 227 4.29 -10.40 -19.60
C HIS A 227 4.00 -11.41 -20.70
N ARG A 228 4.16 -12.71 -20.40
CA ARG A 228 3.76 -13.78 -21.33
C ARG A 228 2.26 -13.71 -21.61
N ILE A 229 1.43 -13.59 -20.57
CA ILE A 229 -0.03 -13.51 -20.71
C ILE A 229 -0.44 -12.22 -21.41
N GLN A 230 0.18 -11.08 -21.07
CA GLN A 230 -0.04 -9.79 -21.72
C GLN A 230 0.16 -9.89 -23.24
N LYS A 231 1.24 -10.54 -23.69
CA LYS A 231 1.50 -10.75 -25.12
C LYS A 231 0.38 -11.54 -25.80
N ASN A 232 -0.10 -12.60 -25.15
CA ASN A 232 -1.19 -13.42 -25.67
C ASN A 232 -2.52 -12.64 -25.71
N ALA A 233 -2.83 -11.90 -24.66
CA ALA A 233 -4.00 -11.04 -24.55
C ALA A 233 -4.02 -9.95 -25.62
N LEU A 234 -2.89 -9.25 -25.85
CA LEU A 234 -2.79 -8.23 -26.90
C LEU A 234 -2.90 -8.83 -28.32
N ASN A 235 -2.34 -10.01 -28.55
CA ASN A 235 -2.53 -10.72 -29.82
C ASN A 235 -3.99 -11.12 -30.03
N CYS A 236 -4.69 -11.55 -28.98
CA CYS A 236 -6.13 -11.85 -29.03
C CYS A 236 -6.93 -10.62 -29.46
N VAL A 237 -6.70 -9.47 -28.81
CA VAL A 237 -7.33 -8.19 -29.18
C VAL A 237 -7.03 -7.81 -30.63
N ALA A 238 -5.78 -7.96 -31.08
CA ALA A 238 -5.38 -7.62 -32.44
C ALA A 238 -6.07 -8.50 -33.49
N THR A 239 -6.18 -9.80 -33.24
CA THR A 239 -6.91 -10.73 -34.11
C THR A 239 -8.39 -10.38 -34.18
N GLN A 240 -9.05 -10.17 -33.04
CA GLN A 240 -10.46 -9.79 -32.99
C GLN A 240 -10.72 -8.45 -33.72
N MET A 241 -9.81 -7.49 -33.57
CA MET A 241 -9.88 -6.21 -34.28
C MET A 241 -9.71 -6.39 -35.79
N ALA A 242 -8.80 -7.26 -36.25
CA ALA A 242 -8.56 -7.50 -37.66
C ALA A 242 -9.71 -8.26 -38.35
N GLU A 243 -10.42 -9.12 -37.62
CA GLU A 243 -11.58 -9.87 -38.10
C GLU A 243 -12.87 -9.04 -38.10
N THR A 244 -12.89 -7.90 -37.40
CA THR A 244 -14.04 -7.00 -37.34
C THR A 244 -14.07 -6.07 -38.57
N PRO A 245 -15.24 -5.84 -39.20
CA PRO A 245 -15.37 -4.90 -40.32
C PRO A 245 -14.87 -3.50 -39.98
N PHE A 246 -14.14 -2.87 -40.91
CA PHE A 246 -13.49 -1.56 -40.68
C PHE A 246 -14.49 -0.42 -40.45
N GLU A 247 -15.71 -0.53 -40.97
CA GLU A 247 -16.75 0.48 -40.83
C GLU A 247 -17.30 0.58 -39.40
N ASP A 248 -17.09 -0.43 -38.56
CA ASP A 248 -17.52 -0.47 -37.16
C ASP A 248 -16.54 0.28 -36.25
N LYS A 249 -16.66 1.61 -36.26
CA LYS A 249 -15.81 2.51 -35.47
C LYS A 249 -16.02 2.36 -33.96
N GLU A 250 -17.22 2.00 -33.52
CA GLU A 250 -17.53 1.77 -32.10
C GLU A 250 -16.74 0.56 -31.60
N ARG A 251 -16.78 -0.54 -32.35
CA ARG A 251 -16.03 -1.75 -32.00
C ARG A 251 -14.51 -1.57 -32.09
N SER A 252 -14.04 -0.75 -33.02
CA SER A 252 -12.62 -0.35 -33.05
C SER A 252 -12.19 0.41 -31.79
N THR A 253 -13.05 1.29 -31.27
CA THR A 253 -12.79 2.04 -30.03
C THR A 253 -12.78 1.11 -28.82
N TYR A 254 -13.72 0.15 -28.77
CA TYR A 254 -13.76 -0.89 -27.76
C TYR A 254 -12.44 -1.69 -27.66
N TYR A 255 -11.88 -2.16 -28.78
CA TYR A 255 -10.60 -2.90 -28.75
C TYR A 255 -9.44 -2.05 -28.24
N ILE A 256 -9.45 -0.74 -28.54
CA ILE A 256 -8.46 0.20 -27.98
C ILE A 256 -8.63 0.29 -26.46
N SER A 257 -9.87 0.47 -25.97
CA SER A 257 -10.16 0.50 -24.53
C SER A 257 -9.78 -0.82 -23.84
N LEU A 258 -10.07 -1.97 -24.46
CA LEU A 258 -9.72 -3.29 -23.95
C LEU A 258 -8.20 -3.49 -23.87
N SER A 259 -7.46 -3.04 -24.89
CA SER A 259 -5.98 -3.06 -24.86
C SER A 259 -5.41 -2.20 -23.73
N ARG A 260 -6.11 -1.13 -23.31
CA ARG A 260 -5.72 -0.32 -22.15
C ARG A 260 -5.91 -1.07 -20.85
N VAL A 261 -6.97 -1.88 -20.70
CA VAL A 261 -7.17 -2.75 -19.53
C VAL A 261 -6.02 -3.75 -19.40
N VAL A 262 -5.63 -4.40 -20.51
CA VAL A 262 -4.49 -5.33 -20.54
C VAL A 262 -3.20 -4.65 -20.09
N LYS A 263 -2.88 -3.48 -20.65
CA LYS A 263 -1.70 -2.70 -20.24
C LYS A 263 -1.76 -2.23 -18.80
N THR A 264 -2.95 -1.94 -18.29
CA THR A 264 -3.16 -1.49 -16.92
C THR A 264 -2.79 -2.58 -15.92
N LEU A 265 -3.20 -3.83 -16.16
CA LEU A 265 -2.83 -4.97 -15.31
C LEU A 265 -1.31 -5.21 -15.28
N GLU A 266 -0.65 -5.12 -16.43
CA GLU A 266 0.81 -5.22 -16.49
C GLU A 266 1.51 -4.03 -15.81
N ARG A 267 0.95 -2.82 -15.94
CA ARG A 267 1.51 -1.65 -15.25
C ARG A 267 1.44 -1.75 -13.73
N ILE A 268 0.39 -2.38 -13.20
CA ILE A 268 0.27 -2.69 -11.76
C ILE A 268 1.39 -3.66 -11.32
N ALA A 269 1.72 -4.65 -12.16
CA ALA A 269 2.84 -5.54 -11.91
C ALA A 269 4.19 -4.79 -11.91
N ASP A 270 4.44 -3.90 -12.89
CA ASP A 270 5.64 -3.07 -12.92
C ASP A 270 5.79 -2.22 -11.65
N ILE A 271 4.70 -1.58 -11.22
CA ILE A 271 4.68 -0.76 -10.00
C ILE A 271 4.99 -1.63 -8.78
N SER A 272 4.53 -2.89 -8.77
CA SER A 272 4.88 -3.83 -7.69
C SER A 272 6.38 -4.13 -7.65
N ILE A 273 7.07 -4.15 -8.80
CA ILE A 273 8.55 -4.22 -8.83
C ILE A 273 9.17 -2.95 -8.25
N GLU A 274 8.64 -1.77 -8.58
CA GLU A 274 9.11 -0.48 -8.05
C GLU A 274 8.99 -0.42 -6.50
N ILE A 275 7.87 -0.92 -5.95
CA ILE A 275 7.67 -1.08 -4.49
C ILE A 275 8.72 -2.03 -3.88
N PHE A 276 8.96 -3.18 -4.53
CA PHE A 276 9.93 -4.15 -4.04
C PHE A 276 11.37 -3.61 -4.06
N ASP A 277 11.77 -2.93 -5.13
CA ASP A 277 13.09 -2.29 -5.24
C ASP A 277 13.27 -1.23 -4.14
N THR A 278 12.22 -0.46 -3.85
CA THR A 278 12.19 0.51 -2.74
C THR A 278 12.36 -0.18 -1.38
N ALA A 279 11.80 -1.39 -1.19
CA ALA A 279 12.06 -2.19 0.02
C ALA A 279 13.53 -2.62 0.14
N GLY A 280 14.15 -3.05 -0.97
CA GLY A 280 15.57 -3.41 -1.01
C GLY A 280 16.48 -2.23 -0.66
N GLU A 281 16.15 -1.04 -1.17
CA GLU A 281 16.83 0.21 -0.81
C GLU A 281 16.65 0.53 0.68
N TYR A 282 15.41 0.49 1.18
CA TYR A 282 15.07 0.83 2.56
C TYR A 282 15.81 -0.03 3.61
N TYR A 283 15.84 -1.35 3.42
CA TYR A 283 16.40 -2.29 4.40
C TYR A 283 17.89 -2.59 4.21
N ARG A 284 18.35 -2.63 2.96
CA ARG A 284 19.70 -3.12 2.63
C ARG A 284 20.58 -2.08 1.94
N ASN A 285 20.08 -0.85 1.71
CA ASN A 285 20.74 0.18 0.91
C ASN A 285 21.17 -0.35 -0.48
N ILE A 286 20.39 -1.27 -1.04
CA ILE A 286 20.64 -1.78 -2.39
C ILE A 286 20.15 -0.69 -3.34
N PRO A 287 21.03 -0.10 -4.17
CA PRO A 287 20.60 0.92 -5.11
C PRO A 287 19.69 0.29 -6.18
N ARG A 288 18.67 1.04 -6.60
CA ARG A 288 17.79 0.62 -7.68
C ARG A 288 18.58 0.45 -8.97
N THR A 289 18.17 -0.51 -9.78
CA THR A 289 18.76 -0.69 -11.11
C THR A 289 18.41 0.50 -11.99
N THR A 290 19.43 1.13 -12.58
CA THR A 290 19.24 2.17 -13.61
C THR A 290 19.03 1.57 -15.00
N THR A 291 19.29 0.27 -15.16
CA THR A 291 19.09 -0.47 -16.41
C THR A 291 17.59 -0.62 -16.69
N PRO A 292 17.09 -0.06 -17.81
CA PRO A 292 15.70 -0.22 -18.19
C PRO A 292 15.32 -1.69 -18.32
N GLU A 293 14.10 -2.02 -17.92
CA GLU A 293 13.55 -3.38 -17.84
C GLU A 293 13.68 -4.15 -19.17
N ARG A 294 13.43 -3.50 -20.31
CA ARG A 294 13.66 -4.08 -21.65
C ARG A 294 15.07 -4.65 -21.90
N PHE A 295 16.10 -4.10 -21.25
CA PHE A 295 17.46 -4.62 -21.37
C PHE A 295 17.70 -5.75 -20.37
N ARG A 296 17.16 -5.64 -19.16
CA ARG A 296 17.21 -6.70 -18.14
C ARG A 296 16.52 -7.99 -18.59
N ARG A 297 15.44 -7.88 -19.37
CA ARG A 297 14.77 -9.05 -19.95
C ARG A 297 15.61 -9.76 -21.00
N ARG A 298 16.23 -9.01 -21.91
CA ARG A 298 17.11 -9.60 -22.94
C ARG A 298 18.25 -10.40 -22.31
N GLU A 299 18.87 -9.85 -21.27
CA GLU A 299 19.94 -10.56 -20.54
C GLU A 299 19.44 -11.85 -19.88
N ARG A 300 18.20 -11.87 -19.37
CA ARG A 300 17.56 -13.08 -18.81
C ARG A 300 17.20 -14.13 -19.88
N GLU A 301 16.78 -13.70 -21.06
CA GLU A 301 16.47 -14.59 -22.19
C GLU A 301 17.74 -15.20 -22.83
N GLU A 302 18.89 -14.53 -22.68
CA GLU A 302 20.19 -14.95 -23.20
C GLU A 302 21.03 -15.81 -22.22
N SER A 303 20.60 -15.94 -20.97
CA SER A 303 21.31 -16.68 -19.88
C SER A 303 20.72 -18.06 -19.63
#